data_AF-A0A955NIZ3-F1
#
_entry.id   AF-A0A955NIZ3-F1
#
_cell.length_a   1.000
_cell.length_b   1.000
_cell.length_c   1.000
_cell.angle_alpha   90.00
_cell.angle_beta   90.00
_cell.angle_gamma   90.00
#
_symmetry.space_group_name_H-M   'P 1'
#
loop_
_entity.id
_entity.type
_entity.pdbx_description
1 polymer ?
#
loop_
_entity_poly.entity_id
_entity_poly.type
_entity_poly.pdbx_seq_one_letter_code
_entity_poly.pdbx_strand_id
1 'polypeptide(L)' 'EQPAESPDGSRTQFSTSTTYVSGSLRVYANGLIQVPGVHYTEDIGLDGYTFTTAPPTGFVLAHEFLVR' A
#
# COMPACT_ATOMS: atom_id res chain seq x y z
N GLU A 1 -7.68 6.28 -1.18
CA GLU A 1 -8.48 5.12 -1.62
C GLU A 1 -8.13 3.89 -0.80
N GLN A 2 -8.85 2.79 -0.95
CA GLN A 2 -8.52 1.50 -0.33
C GLN A 2 -8.24 0.48 -1.44
N PRO A 3 -7.32 -0.47 -1.22
CA PRO A 3 -7.13 -1.58 -2.14
C PRO A 3 -8.39 -2.47 -2.18
N ALA A 4 -8.59 -3.19 -3.28
CA ALA A 4 -9.69 -4.15 -3.39
C ALA A 4 -9.45 -5.39 -2.51
N GLU A 5 -8.19 -5.70 -2.23
CA GLU A 5 -7.79 -6.82 -1.38
C GLU A 5 -7.88 -6.45 0.11
N SER A 6 -8.29 -7.43 0.93
CA SER A 6 -8.27 -7.29 2.39
C SER A 6 -7.01 -7.93 2.99
N PRO A 7 -6.43 -7.37 4.06
CA PRO A 7 -5.39 -8.05 4.82
C PRO A 7 -5.90 -9.33 5.50
N ASP A 8 -5.13 -10.41 5.37
CA ASP A 8 -5.40 -11.73 5.96
C ASP A 8 -4.23 -12.26 6.80
N GLY A 9 -3.25 -11.40 7.13
CA GLY A 9 -2.04 -11.77 7.86
C GLY A 9 -1.01 -12.53 7.04
N SER A 10 -1.25 -12.81 5.76
CA SER A 10 -0.31 -13.49 4.85
C SER A 10 -0.09 -12.76 3.52
N ARG A 11 -1.11 -12.07 2.99
CA ARG A 11 -1.02 -11.24 1.79
C ARG A 11 -0.12 -10.04 2.01
N THR A 12 0.83 -9.84 1.09
CA THR A 12 1.73 -8.69 1.09
C THR A 12 1.47 -7.72 -0.06
N GLN A 13 0.91 -8.19 -1.18
CA GLN A 13 0.66 -7.36 -2.35
C GLN A 13 -0.77 -6.82 -2.37
N PHE A 14 -0.90 -5.53 -2.69
CA PHE A 14 -2.16 -4.79 -2.76
C PHE A 14 -2.15 -3.87 -3.98
N SER A 15 -3.30 -3.72 -4.62
CA SER A 15 -3.43 -2.92 -5.85
C SER A 15 -3.87 -1.48 -5.56
N THR A 16 -3.56 -0.59 -6.49
CA THR A 16 -4.15 0.73 -6.58
C THR A 16 -5.14 0.77 -7.75
N SER A 17 -6.18 1.60 -7.66
CA SER A 17 -7.18 1.70 -8.73
C SER A 17 -6.66 2.44 -9.97
N THR A 18 -5.61 3.22 -9.77
CA THR A 18 -4.99 4.11 -10.77
C THR A 18 -3.47 3.96 -10.70
N THR A 19 -2.80 4.05 -11.85
CA THR A 19 -1.34 4.14 -11.92
C THR A 19 -0.86 5.47 -11.36
N TYR A 20 0.14 5.45 -10.49
CA TYR A 20 0.71 6.65 -9.86
C TYR A 20 2.14 6.95 -10.36
N VAL A 21 2.74 8.05 -9.87
CA VAL A 21 4.13 8.41 -10.20
C VAL A 21 5.04 7.85 -9.12
N SER A 22 6.20 7.29 -9.48
CA SER A 22 7.10 6.73 -8.47
C SER A 22 7.48 7.75 -7.39
N GLY A 23 7.39 7.32 -6.14
CA GLY A 23 7.61 8.14 -4.95
C GLY A 23 6.47 9.14 -4.68
N SER A 24 5.28 8.92 -5.24
CA SER A 24 4.06 9.68 -4.93
C SER A 24 3.04 8.89 -4.13
N LEU A 25 3.27 7.59 -3.88
CA LEU A 25 2.35 6.78 -3.08
C LEU A 25 2.59 7.02 -1.59
N ARG A 26 1.51 7.18 -0.82
CA ARG A 26 1.53 7.14 0.64
C ARG A 26 0.56 6.08 1.14
N VAL A 27 1.07 5.08 1.85
CA VAL A 27 0.28 3.96 2.38
C VAL A 27 0.08 4.12 3.89
N TYR A 28 -1.12 3.76 4.34
CA TYR A 28 -1.52 3.71 5.74
C TYR A 28 -2.03 2.31 6.09
N ALA A 29 -1.65 1.82 7.27
CA ALA A 29 -2.16 0.56 7.82
C ALA A 29 -2.73 0.84 9.22
N ASN A 30 -4.02 0.57 9.38
CA ASN A 30 -4.80 0.90 10.58
C ASN A 30 -4.62 2.35 11.05
N GLY A 31 -4.65 3.29 10.10
CA GLY A 31 -4.47 4.73 10.35
C GLY A 31 -3.01 5.19 10.57
N LEU A 32 -2.04 4.28 10.64
CA LEU A 32 -0.62 4.62 10.80
C LEU A 32 0.08 4.72 9.45
N ILE A 33 0.84 5.79 9.25
CA ILE A 33 1.65 5.99 8.04
C ILE A 33 2.75 4.92 7.92
N GLN A 34 2.91 4.40 6.71
CA GLN A 34 3.92 3.40 6.38
C GLN A 34 5.11 4.06 5.66
N VAL A 35 6.32 3.64 6.01
CA VAL A 35 7.55 4.22 5.46
C VAL A 35 7.92 3.48 4.17
N PRO A 36 7.97 4.15 3.01
CA PRO A 36 8.38 3.52 1.76
C PRO A 36 9.83 3.04 1.84
N GLY A 37 10.12 1.88 1.26
CA GLY A 37 11.42 1.20 1.32
C GLY A 37 11.68 0.47 2.65
N VAL A 38 10.85 0.65 3.68
CA VAL A 38 10.97 -0.04 4.97
C VAL A 38 9.77 -0.96 5.19
N HIS A 39 8.56 -0.39 5.17
CA HIS A 39 7.32 -1.14 5.41
C HIS A 39 6.69 -1.65 4.12
N TYR A 40 6.91 -0.98 2.99
CA TYR A 40 6.44 -1.42 1.68
C TYR A 40 7.33 -0.88 0.55
N THR A 41 7.23 -1.49 -0.62
CA THR A 41 7.82 -1.02 -1.87
C THR A 41 6.72 -0.80 -2.90
N GLU A 42 6.87 0.24 -3.73
CA GLU A 42 6.02 0.46 -4.90
C GLU A 42 6.28 -0.64 -5.94
N ASP A 43 5.23 -1.14 -6.59
CA ASP A 43 5.38 -2.13 -7.66
C ASP A 43 5.90 -1.44 -8.95
N ILE A 44 6.61 -2.18 -9.80
CA ILE A 44 7.24 -1.65 -11.03
C ILE A 44 6.21 -1.05 -12.00
N GLY A 45 5.00 -1.62 -12.04
CA GLY A 45 3.87 -1.12 -12.85
C GLY A 45 3.25 0.17 -12.32
N LEU A 46 3.62 0.59 -11.10
CA LEU A 46 3.07 1.74 -10.38
C LEU A 46 1.54 1.67 -10.23
N ASP A 47 0.99 0.46 -10.14
CA ASP A 47 -0.43 0.11 -9.99
C ASP A 47 -0.69 -0.73 -8.73
N GLY A 48 0.26 -0.75 -7.81
CA GLY A 48 0.22 -1.58 -6.61
C GLY A 48 1.46 -1.41 -5.75
N TYR A 49 1.46 -2.08 -4.62
CA TYR A 49 2.59 -2.06 -3.69
C TYR A 49 2.66 -3.36 -2.91
N THR A 50 3.87 -3.67 -2.46
CA THR A 50 4.17 -4.88 -1.70
C THR A 50 4.67 -4.52 -0.32
N PHE A 51 3.96 -4.93 0.73
CA PHE A 51 4.42 -4.83 2.12
C PHE A 51 5.59 -5.79 2.39
N THR A 52 6.57 -5.33 3.16
CA THR A 52 7.69 -6.16 3.64
C THR A 52 7.21 -7.24 4.62
N THR A 53 6.22 -6.91 5.44
CA THR A 53 5.54 -7.83 6.37
C THR A 53 4.04 -7.75 6.15
N ALA A 54 3.39 -8.90 5.96
CA ALA A 54 1.95 -8.95 5.73
C ALA A 54 1.18 -8.22 6.86
N PRO A 55 0.29 -7.26 6.53
CA PRO A 55 -0.52 -6.60 7.55
C PRO A 55 -1.44 -7.62 8.24
N PRO A 56 -1.64 -7.54 9.57
CA PRO A 56 -2.51 -8.47 10.28
C PRO A 56 -3.96 -8.46 9.77
N THR A 57 -4.64 -9.59 9.93
CA THR A 57 -6.08 -9.70 9.63
C THR A 57 -6.88 -8.63 10.38
N GLY A 58 -7.80 -7.99 9.66
CA GLY A 58 -8.67 -6.94 10.22
C GLY A 58 -8.05 -5.54 10.22
N PHE A 59 -6.79 -5.38 9.80
CA PHE A 59 -6.25 -4.05 9.55
C PHE A 59 -6.96 -3.38 8.38
N VAL A 60 -7.19 -2.08 8.52
CA VAL A 60 -7.74 -1.25 7.44
C VAL A 60 -6.57 -0.63 6.68
N LEU A 61 -6.47 -0.93 5.39
CA LEU A 61 -5.52 -0.25 4.50
C LEU A 61 -6.17 0.95 3.83
N ALA A 62 -5.34 1.97 3.63
CA ALA A 62 -5.68 3.12 2.80
C ALA A 62 -4.41 3.66 2.14
N HIS A 63 -4.55 4.31 1.00
CA HIS A 63 -3.44 4.98 0.34
C HIS A 63 -3.88 6.25 -0.38
N GLU A 64 -2.92 7.16 -0.55
CA GLU A 64 -3.10 8.48 -1.16
C GLU A 64 -2.02 8.71 -2.22
N PHE A 65 -2.39 9.43 -3.27
CA PHE A 65 -1.45 9.87 -4.30
C PHE A 65 -1.11 11.33 -4.05
N LEU A 66 0.17 11.59 -3.77
CA LEU A 66 0.67 12.94 -3.58
C LEU A 66 0.77 13.62 -4.94
N VAL A 67 -0.03 14.66 -5.15
CA VAL A 67 0.16 15.56 -6.30
C VAL A 67 1.44 16.35 -6.04
N ARG A 68 2.42 16.25 -6.94
CA ARG A 68 3.64 17.06 -6.90
C ARG A 68 3.43 18.37 -7.67
#